data_AF-H2ZY40-F1
#
_entry.id   AF-H2ZY40-F1
#
_cell.length_a   1.000
_cell.length_b   1.000
_cell.length_c   1.000
_cell.angle_alpha   90.00
_cell.angle_beta   90.00
_cell.angle_gamma   90.00
#
_symmetry.space_group_name_H-M   'P 1'
#
loop_
_entity.id
_entity.type
_entity.pdbx_description
1 polymer ?
#
loop_
_entity_poly.entity_id
_entity_poly.type
_entity_poly.pdbx_seq_one_letter_code
_entity_poly.pdbx_strand_id
1 'polypeptide(L)'
;AGYFWHFTDLHLDPNYNVSSNPLAVCPSAGSQPVKNAGKWGHYLCDSPLDLINSSIYAMKEILHNPDFILWTGDDTPHISDKVLGEEAVLKIIGNVTKMIRQAFPDTKVYSALGNHDFHPKNQLPPSNHTTYDKIAELWKPWLNNDSIPMFKKGAFYTEKLLKKSGQRVVVLNTNLYYESNKATAGMKDPGNQFEWLENVLANASTAGEKV
;
A
#
# COMPACT_ATOMS: atom_id res chain seq x y z
N ALA A 1 0.39 23.50 15.00
CA ALA A 1 1.09 22.61 14.06
C ALA A 1 0.28 21.32 13.94
N GLY A 2 0.35 20.63 12.80
CA GLY A 2 -0.31 19.34 12.61
C GLY A 2 0.70 18.29 12.18
N TYR A 3 0.39 17.02 12.44
CA TYR A 3 1.30 15.90 12.27
C TYR A 3 0.60 14.76 11.54
N PHE A 4 1.33 14.02 10.72
CA PHE A 4 0.85 12.83 10.05
C PHE A 4 1.94 11.77 10.08
N TRP A 5 1.54 10.50 9.97
CA TRP A 5 2.48 9.42 9.73
C TRP A 5 2.62 9.16 8.24
N HIS A 6 3.81 8.74 7.83
CA HIS A 6 4.03 8.08 6.54
C HIS A 6 4.81 6.79 6.80
N PHE A 7 4.26 5.66 6.38
CA PHE A 7 4.96 4.39 6.33
C PHE A 7 4.68 3.68 5.00
N THR A 8 5.55 2.73 4.67
CA THR A 8 5.60 2.08 3.35
C THR A 8 6.34 0.76 3.45
N ASP A 9 6.20 -0.10 2.44
CA ASP A 9 7.03 -1.28 2.21
C ASP A 9 7.08 -2.22 3.43
N LEU A 10 5.88 -2.56 3.94
CA LEU A 10 5.77 -3.43 5.12
C LEU A 10 6.22 -4.85 4.82
N HIS A 11 5.98 -5.34 3.60
CA HIS A 11 6.32 -6.68 3.10
C HIS A 11 6.15 -7.76 4.17
N LEU A 12 4.91 -8.14 4.47
CA LEU A 12 4.62 -9.24 5.39
C LEU A 12 5.05 -10.58 4.76
N ASP A 13 6.00 -11.27 5.38
CA ASP A 13 6.22 -12.70 5.14
C ASP A 13 5.35 -13.52 6.11
N PRO A 14 4.20 -14.07 5.66
CA PRO A 14 3.31 -14.83 6.52
C PRO A 14 3.91 -16.17 6.97
N ASN A 15 5.02 -16.61 6.36
CA ASN A 15 5.68 -17.88 6.65
C ASN A 15 7.02 -17.68 7.37
N TYR A 16 7.33 -16.47 7.85
CA TYR A 16 8.48 -16.26 8.71
C TYR A 16 8.36 -17.11 9.98
N ASN A 17 9.38 -17.92 10.26
CA ASN A 17 9.44 -18.76 11.45
C ASN A 17 10.88 -18.90 11.96
N VAL A 18 11.09 -18.76 13.27
CA VAL A 18 12.41 -19.00 13.87
C VAL A 18 12.69 -20.49 13.83
N SER A 19 13.60 -20.90 12.93
CA SER A 19 13.90 -22.30 12.63
C SER A 19 15.38 -22.60 12.86
N SER A 20 15.69 -23.82 13.31
CA SER A 20 17.06 -24.32 13.37
C SER A 20 17.62 -24.68 11.98
N ASN A 21 16.76 -24.88 10.98
CA ASN A 21 17.17 -25.04 9.59
C ASN A 21 17.27 -23.66 8.91
N PRO A 22 18.47 -23.20 8.53
CA PRO A 22 18.67 -21.86 7.95
C PRO A 22 17.94 -21.61 6.64
N LEU A 23 17.54 -22.66 5.91
CA LEU A 23 16.81 -22.56 4.64
C LEU A 23 15.29 -22.60 4.81
N ALA A 24 14.79 -22.69 6.06
CA ALA A 24 13.37 -22.79 6.38
C ALA A 24 12.90 -21.68 7.31
N VAL A 25 13.62 -20.55 7.35
CA VAL A 25 13.26 -19.40 8.18
C VAL A 25 12.20 -18.54 7.50
N CYS A 26 12.42 -18.18 6.23
CA CYS A 26 11.52 -17.32 5.48
C CYS A 26 11.65 -17.63 3.98
N PRO A 27 10.56 -17.78 3.23
CA PRO A 27 10.62 -17.96 1.79
C PRO A 27 11.18 -16.73 1.05
N SER A 28 11.04 -15.52 1.61
CA SER A 28 11.56 -14.29 0.98
C SER A 28 13.09 -14.26 0.84
N ALA A 29 13.83 -15.02 1.65
CA ALA A 29 15.28 -15.15 1.51
C ALA A 29 15.70 -15.99 0.27
N GLY A 30 14.74 -16.67 -0.37
CA GLY A 30 15.01 -17.58 -1.48
C GLY A 30 15.90 -18.74 -1.05
N SER A 31 17.06 -18.88 -1.67
CA SER A 31 18.04 -19.93 -1.36
C SER A 31 19.12 -19.51 -0.36
N GLN A 32 19.03 -18.32 0.22
CA GLN A 32 20.04 -17.80 1.14
C GLN A 32 19.87 -18.40 2.54
N PRO A 33 20.94 -18.93 3.17
CA PRO A 33 20.85 -19.48 4.52
C PRO A 33 20.71 -18.38 5.58
N VAL A 34 19.59 -18.36 6.28
CA VAL A 34 19.27 -17.43 7.36
C VAL A 34 19.69 -18.01 8.71
N LYS A 35 20.83 -17.55 9.25
CA LYS A 35 21.37 -18.03 10.53
C LYS A 35 20.97 -17.09 11.66
N ASN A 36 20.72 -17.64 12.84
CA ASN A 36 20.39 -16.86 14.05
C ASN A 36 19.18 -15.92 13.84
N ALA A 37 18.14 -16.41 13.17
CA ALA A 37 16.88 -15.69 12.99
C ALA A 37 16.28 -15.30 14.36
N GLY A 38 15.84 -14.04 14.48
CA GLY A 38 15.23 -13.53 15.70
C GLY A 38 13.71 -13.39 15.56
N LYS A 39 13.00 -13.25 16.69
CA LYS A 39 11.55 -13.01 16.68
C LYS A 39 11.14 -11.82 15.80
N TRP A 40 11.94 -10.77 15.79
CA TRP A 40 11.62 -9.50 15.13
C TRP A 40 12.05 -9.43 13.66
N GLY A 41 12.55 -10.53 13.09
CA GLY A 41 12.98 -10.59 11.71
C GLY A 41 14.45 -10.91 11.52
N HIS A 42 14.88 -10.84 10.27
CA HIS A 42 16.28 -11.00 9.86
C HIS A 42 16.49 -10.18 8.59
N TYR A 43 17.68 -9.60 8.38
CA TYR A 43 17.98 -8.73 7.23
C TYR A 43 17.87 -9.39 5.84
N LEU A 44 17.75 -10.72 5.78
CA LEU A 44 17.55 -11.48 4.54
C LEU A 44 16.08 -11.82 4.29
N CYS A 45 15.22 -11.53 5.27
CA CYS A 45 13.80 -11.83 5.24
C CYS A 45 12.99 -10.55 5.10
N ASP A 46 11.83 -10.68 4.51
CA ASP A 46 10.74 -9.73 4.66
C ASP A 46 10.16 -9.81 6.10
N SER A 47 9.30 -8.87 6.43
CA SER A 47 8.88 -8.61 7.81
C SER A 47 8.02 -9.75 8.37
N PRO A 48 8.35 -10.31 9.56
CA PRO A 48 7.38 -11.10 10.29
C PRO A 48 6.22 -10.23 10.79
N LEU A 49 5.08 -10.87 11.05
CA LEU A 49 3.91 -10.21 11.65
C LEU A 49 4.25 -9.48 12.96
N ASP A 50 5.17 -10.03 13.76
CA ASP A 50 5.65 -9.39 15.00
C ASP A 50 6.29 -8.02 14.75
N LEU A 51 7.07 -7.85 13.68
CA LEU A 51 7.72 -6.58 13.35
C LEU A 51 6.70 -5.53 12.88
N ILE A 52 5.75 -5.93 12.01
CA ILE A 52 4.70 -5.03 11.53
C ILE A 52 3.78 -4.61 12.68
N ASN A 53 3.41 -5.54 13.57
CA ASN A 53 2.67 -5.18 14.78
C ASN A 53 3.49 -4.18 15.62
N SER A 54 4.76 -4.48 15.88
CA SER A 54 5.62 -3.60 16.67
C SER A 54 5.71 -2.19 16.09
N SER A 55 5.80 -2.03 14.76
CA SER A 55 5.89 -0.70 14.14
C SER A 55 4.59 0.08 14.26
N ILE A 56 3.43 -0.56 14.02
CA ILE A 56 2.11 0.08 14.14
C ILE A 56 1.83 0.49 15.60
N TYR A 57 2.17 -0.35 16.58
CA TYR A 57 2.02 0.00 17.99
C TYR A 57 2.99 1.11 18.40
N ALA A 58 4.23 1.11 17.92
CA ALA A 58 5.18 2.18 18.17
C ALA A 58 4.66 3.53 17.62
N MET A 59 4.09 3.55 16.40
CA MET A 59 3.45 4.75 15.85
C MET A 59 2.34 5.26 16.77
N LYS A 60 1.51 4.36 17.30
CA LYS A 60 0.41 4.69 18.21
C LYS A 60 0.89 5.24 19.55
N GLU A 61 2.02 4.74 20.06
CA GLU A 61 2.65 5.24 21.30
C GLU A 61 3.29 6.61 21.12
N ILE A 62 3.98 6.84 19.99
CA ILE A 62 4.65 8.12 19.70
C ILE A 62 3.64 9.22 19.38
N LEU A 63 2.65 8.93 18.53
CA LEU A 63 1.60 9.87 18.13
C LEU A 63 0.28 9.11 17.94
N HIS A 64 -0.52 9.11 19.01
CA HIS A 64 -1.81 8.42 19.06
C HIS A 64 -2.87 9.00 18.12
N ASN A 65 -2.87 10.34 17.96
CA ASN A 65 -3.89 11.09 17.24
C ASN A 65 -3.29 11.95 16.12
N PRO A 66 -2.73 11.35 15.05
CA PRO A 66 -2.28 12.12 13.90
C PRO A 66 -3.47 12.77 13.16
N ASP A 67 -3.21 13.81 12.37
CA ASP A 67 -4.21 14.44 11.49
C ASP A 67 -4.71 13.42 10.45
N PHE A 68 -3.80 12.61 9.90
CA PHE A 68 -4.02 11.53 8.95
C PHE A 68 -2.79 10.62 8.86
N ILE A 69 -2.88 9.56 8.07
CA ILE A 69 -1.79 8.63 7.77
C ILE A 69 -1.63 8.52 6.24
N LEU A 70 -0.39 8.49 5.77
CA LEU A 70 -0.02 8.07 4.42
C LEU A 70 0.52 6.64 4.48
N TRP A 71 -0.04 5.74 3.68
CA TRP A 71 0.41 4.37 3.52
C TRP A 71 0.66 4.10 2.04
N THR A 72 1.90 3.92 1.64
CA THR A 72 2.27 3.86 0.21
C THR A 72 2.49 2.43 -0.32
N GLY A 73 1.85 1.44 0.31
CA GLY A 73 1.76 0.07 -0.19
C GLY A 73 3.00 -0.79 0.02
N ASP A 74 3.10 -1.83 -0.81
CA ASP A 74 4.09 -2.91 -0.80
C ASP A 74 3.99 -3.79 0.45
N ASP A 75 2.86 -4.51 0.54
CA ASP A 75 2.47 -5.32 1.68
C ASP A 75 2.92 -6.77 1.58
N THR A 76 3.14 -7.29 0.38
CA THR A 76 3.34 -8.73 0.15
C THR A 76 4.82 -9.09 -0.02
N PRO A 77 5.24 -10.33 0.30
CA PRO A 77 6.66 -10.66 0.36
C PRO A 77 7.27 -10.84 -1.04
N HIS A 78 8.59 -10.72 -1.10
CA HIS A 78 9.45 -10.98 -2.24
C HIS A 78 9.58 -12.47 -2.55
N ILE A 79 8.47 -13.08 -2.99
CA ILE A 79 8.43 -14.48 -3.43
C ILE A 79 7.97 -14.60 -4.88
N SER A 80 7.98 -15.82 -5.41
CA SER A 80 7.54 -16.11 -6.77
C SER A 80 6.01 -16.04 -6.89
N ASP A 81 5.50 -15.51 -8.00
CA ASP A 81 4.06 -15.54 -8.33
C ASP A 81 3.48 -16.97 -8.37
N LYS A 82 4.33 -17.99 -8.56
CA LYS A 82 3.92 -19.40 -8.48
C LYS A 82 3.48 -19.82 -7.08
N VAL A 83 3.97 -19.11 -6.06
CA VAL A 83 3.69 -19.38 -4.64
C VAL A 83 2.63 -18.41 -4.11
N LEU A 84 2.68 -17.14 -4.52
CA LEU A 84 1.78 -16.09 -4.07
C LEU A 84 0.69 -15.77 -5.11
N GLY A 85 -0.51 -16.32 -4.92
CA GLY A 85 -1.67 -16.03 -5.76
C GLY A 85 -2.48 -14.80 -5.32
N GLU A 86 -3.44 -14.38 -6.16
CA GLU A 86 -4.32 -13.21 -5.93
C GLU A 86 -5.02 -13.22 -4.57
N GLU A 87 -5.56 -14.37 -4.14
CA GLU A 87 -6.25 -14.47 -2.85
C GLU A 87 -5.31 -14.21 -1.67
N ALA A 88 -4.06 -14.69 -1.75
CA ALA A 88 -3.06 -14.45 -0.72
C ALA A 88 -2.64 -12.97 -0.66
N VAL A 89 -2.46 -12.33 -1.82
CA VAL A 89 -2.22 -10.88 -1.92
C VAL A 89 -3.33 -10.09 -1.22
N LEU A 90 -4.59 -10.33 -1.59
CA LEU A 90 -5.74 -9.64 -1.00
C LEU A 90 -5.88 -9.91 0.50
N LYS A 91 -5.58 -11.13 0.94
CA LYS A 91 -5.59 -11.49 2.37
C LYS A 91 -4.53 -10.72 3.15
N ILE A 92 -3.33 -10.55 2.60
CA ILE A 92 -2.25 -9.79 3.23
C ILE A 92 -2.65 -8.31 3.34
N ILE A 93 -3.09 -7.68 2.25
CA ILE A 93 -3.57 -6.29 2.24
C ILE A 93 -4.71 -6.11 3.27
N GLY A 94 -5.65 -7.06 3.32
CA GLY A 94 -6.75 -7.07 4.29
C GLY A 94 -6.30 -7.18 5.74
N ASN A 95 -5.27 -7.99 6.03
CA ASN A 95 -4.68 -8.11 7.36
C ASN A 95 -4.00 -6.82 7.80
N VAL A 96 -3.16 -6.23 6.94
CA VAL A 96 -2.48 -4.95 7.23
C VAL A 96 -3.51 -3.83 7.42
N THR A 97 -4.50 -3.74 6.52
CA THR A 97 -5.64 -2.81 6.63
C THR A 97 -6.33 -2.95 8.00
N LYS A 98 -6.62 -4.17 8.43
CA LYS A 98 -7.26 -4.45 9.72
C LYS A 98 -6.39 -4.00 10.89
N MET A 99 -5.08 -4.28 10.85
CA MET A 99 -4.13 -3.88 11.90
C MET A 99 -4.09 -2.35 12.05
N ILE A 100 -4.02 -1.61 10.93
CA ILE A 100 -4.07 -0.14 10.94
C ILE A 100 -5.38 0.35 11.55
N ARG A 101 -6.53 -0.18 11.12
CA ARG A 101 -7.85 0.20 11.64
C ARG A 101 -8.02 -0.10 13.13
N GLN A 102 -7.39 -1.17 13.64
CA GLN A 102 -7.42 -1.49 15.07
C GLN A 102 -6.54 -0.53 15.88
N ALA A 103 -5.39 -0.14 15.36
CA ALA A 103 -4.50 0.80 16.02
C ALA A 103 -5.06 2.23 16.00
N PHE A 104 -5.60 2.66 14.86
CA PHE A 104 -6.06 4.01 14.57
C PHE A 104 -7.51 4.02 14.03
N PRO A 105 -8.52 3.71 14.86
CA PRO A 105 -9.90 3.54 14.42
C PRO A 105 -10.56 4.80 13.85
N ASP A 106 -10.15 5.98 14.33
CA ASP A 106 -10.74 7.27 13.98
C ASP A 106 -9.87 8.11 13.02
N THR A 107 -8.80 7.51 12.49
CA THR A 107 -7.82 8.20 11.65
C THR A 107 -8.05 7.90 10.17
N LYS A 108 -8.12 8.95 9.35
CA LYS A 108 -8.16 8.86 7.89
C LYS A 108 -6.79 8.36 7.37
N VAL A 109 -6.81 7.36 6.50
CA VAL A 109 -5.62 6.84 5.83
C VAL A 109 -5.73 7.11 4.34
N TYR A 110 -4.74 7.79 3.77
CA TYR A 110 -4.60 7.92 2.33
C TYR A 110 -3.63 6.83 1.86
N SER A 111 -4.18 5.80 1.23
CA SER A 111 -3.46 4.59 0.86
C SER A 111 -3.24 4.48 -0.64
N ALA A 112 -2.01 4.16 -1.06
CA ALA A 112 -1.63 3.81 -2.42
C ALA A 112 -1.30 2.32 -2.51
N LEU A 113 -1.37 1.74 -3.72
CA LEU A 113 -0.85 0.39 -3.98
C LEU A 113 0.63 0.47 -4.35
N GLY A 114 1.41 -0.48 -3.83
CA GLY A 114 2.75 -0.78 -4.32
C GLY A 114 2.72 -1.82 -5.44
N ASN A 115 3.87 -2.09 -6.05
CA ASN A 115 3.97 -3.02 -7.17
C ASN A 115 3.82 -4.50 -6.74
N HIS A 116 4.05 -4.80 -5.46
CA HIS A 116 3.80 -6.11 -4.86
C HIS A 116 2.34 -6.35 -4.44
N ASP A 117 1.48 -5.33 -4.47
CA ASP A 117 0.08 -5.43 -4.04
C ASP A 117 -0.87 -5.92 -5.15
N PHE A 118 -0.33 -6.69 -6.08
CA PHE A 118 -1.06 -7.23 -7.22
C PHE A 118 -0.52 -8.61 -7.60
N HIS A 119 -1.36 -9.44 -8.20
CA HIS A 119 -0.95 -10.73 -8.74
C HIS A 119 -1.31 -10.81 -10.24
N PRO A 120 -0.35 -11.15 -11.12
CA PRO A 120 1.08 -11.28 -10.85
C PRO A 120 1.73 -9.93 -10.48
N LYS A 121 2.78 -9.94 -9.67
CA LYS A 121 3.42 -8.70 -9.20
C LYS A 121 3.87 -7.80 -10.36
N ASN A 122 3.85 -6.50 -10.12
CA ASN A 122 4.15 -5.43 -11.08
C ASN A 122 3.14 -5.25 -12.23
N GLN A 123 2.24 -6.21 -12.50
CA GLN A 123 1.38 -6.19 -13.69
C GLN A 123 0.05 -5.44 -13.47
N LEU A 124 0.10 -4.28 -12.81
CA LEU A 124 -1.09 -3.50 -12.50
C LEU A 124 -1.73 -2.94 -13.79
N PRO A 125 -2.99 -3.27 -14.11
CA PRO A 125 -3.63 -2.82 -15.34
C PRO A 125 -4.05 -1.33 -15.26
N PRO A 126 -4.09 -0.63 -16.41
CA PRO A 126 -4.49 0.78 -16.52
C PRO A 126 -6.02 0.99 -16.55
N SER A 127 -6.81 -0.01 -16.16
CA SER A 127 -8.27 -0.01 -16.23
C SER A 127 -8.87 -0.78 -15.06
N ASN A 128 -10.21 -0.77 -14.96
CA ASN A 128 -10.93 -1.50 -13.92
C ASN A 128 -10.49 -2.96 -13.81
N HIS A 129 -10.27 -3.41 -12.59
CA HIS A 129 -9.88 -4.78 -12.27
C HIS A 129 -10.54 -5.25 -10.98
N THR A 130 -10.85 -6.54 -10.90
CA THR A 130 -11.50 -7.15 -9.72
C THR A 130 -10.68 -6.97 -8.44
N THR A 131 -9.34 -7.02 -8.54
CA THR A 131 -8.43 -6.69 -7.43
C THR A 131 -8.64 -5.26 -6.92
N TYR A 132 -8.73 -4.27 -7.82
CA TYR A 132 -9.00 -2.88 -7.42
C TYR A 132 -10.38 -2.76 -6.78
N ASP A 133 -11.39 -3.47 -7.29
CA ASP A 133 -12.72 -3.49 -6.69
C ASP A 133 -12.70 -4.04 -5.26
N LYS A 134 -12.02 -5.17 -5.04
CA LYS A 134 -11.92 -5.81 -3.72
C LYS A 134 -11.14 -4.94 -2.74
N ILE A 135 -10.05 -4.31 -3.18
CA ILE A 135 -9.26 -3.40 -2.32
C ILE A 135 -10.06 -2.13 -2.00
N ALA A 136 -10.84 -1.59 -2.96
CA ALA A 136 -11.74 -0.47 -2.69
C ALA A 136 -12.74 -0.80 -1.58
N GLU A 137 -13.24 -2.04 -1.49
CA GLU A 137 -14.12 -2.45 -0.38
C GLU A 137 -13.37 -2.54 0.97
N LEU A 138 -12.11 -2.99 0.98
CA LEU A 138 -11.27 -2.99 2.18
C LEU A 138 -11.02 -1.56 2.69
N TRP A 139 -10.75 -0.63 1.76
CA TRP A 139 -10.41 0.76 2.05
C TRP A 139 -11.61 1.70 2.07
N LYS A 140 -12.83 1.20 1.84
CA LYS A 140 -14.07 1.98 1.84
C LYS A 140 -14.25 2.89 3.06
N PRO A 141 -13.88 2.50 4.30
CA PRO A 141 -13.95 3.41 5.45
C PRO A 141 -13.04 4.65 5.34
N TRP A 142 -12.01 4.58 4.51
CA TRP A 142 -11.06 5.66 4.28
C TRP A 142 -11.28 6.41 2.97
N LEU A 143 -12.07 5.88 2.04
CA LEU A 143 -12.35 6.53 0.75
C LEU A 143 -13.67 7.33 0.81
N ASN A 144 -13.64 8.54 0.29
CA ASN A 144 -14.85 9.31 0.00
C ASN A 144 -15.62 8.66 -1.16
N ASN A 145 -16.93 8.89 -1.21
CA ASN A 145 -17.79 8.31 -2.26
C ASN A 145 -17.30 8.60 -3.68
N ASP A 146 -16.78 9.80 -3.93
CA ASP A 146 -16.25 10.20 -5.24
C ASP A 146 -14.88 9.57 -5.55
N SER A 147 -14.12 9.18 -4.54
CA SER A 147 -12.82 8.52 -4.70
C SER A 147 -12.97 7.05 -5.08
N ILE A 148 -14.04 6.38 -4.66
CA ILE A 148 -14.24 4.94 -4.87
C ILE A 148 -14.30 4.59 -6.37
N PRO A 149 -15.12 5.24 -7.21
CA PRO A 149 -15.13 4.96 -8.65
C PRO A 149 -13.77 5.19 -9.32
N MET A 150 -13.03 6.21 -8.86
CA MET A 150 -11.70 6.52 -9.41
C MET A 150 -10.68 5.45 -9.05
N PHE A 151 -10.67 5.03 -7.78
CA PHE A 151 -9.83 3.94 -7.32
C PHE A 151 -10.15 2.63 -8.06
N LYS A 152 -11.44 2.30 -8.23
CA LYS A 152 -11.84 1.11 -9.00
C LYS A 152 -11.41 1.16 -10.46
N LYS A 153 -11.28 2.37 -11.05
CA LYS A 153 -10.86 2.56 -12.44
C LYS A 153 -9.37 2.39 -12.68
N GLY A 154 -8.51 2.78 -11.73
CA GLY A 154 -7.06 2.75 -11.96
C GLY A 154 -6.19 2.76 -10.71
N ALA A 155 -6.76 2.56 -9.53
CA ALA A 155 -6.10 2.62 -8.22
C ALA A 155 -5.44 3.96 -7.88
N PHE A 156 -5.95 5.06 -8.43
CA PHE A 156 -5.56 6.43 -8.09
C PHE A 156 -6.80 7.28 -7.79
N TYR A 157 -6.64 8.31 -6.95
CA TYR A 157 -7.74 9.16 -6.50
C TYR A 157 -7.21 10.43 -5.81
N THR A 158 -8.11 11.32 -5.44
CA THR A 158 -7.75 12.54 -4.70
C THR A 158 -8.83 12.91 -3.68
N GLU A 159 -8.41 13.49 -2.57
CA GLU A 159 -9.31 13.90 -1.49
C GLU A 159 -8.85 15.18 -0.81
N LYS A 160 -9.80 15.96 -0.29
CA LYS A 160 -9.49 17.09 0.59
C LYS A 160 -9.13 16.60 1.99
N LEU A 161 -8.27 17.32 2.69
CA LEU A 161 -7.95 17.02 4.10
C LEU A 161 -9.15 17.37 4.99
N LEU A 162 -9.58 16.43 5.84
CA LEU A 162 -10.76 16.60 6.71
C LEU A 162 -10.62 17.74 7.73
N LYS A 163 -9.41 17.94 8.27
CA LYS A 163 -9.15 18.88 9.38
C LYS A 163 -8.44 20.17 8.94
N LYS A 164 -8.17 20.34 7.64
CA LYS A 164 -7.47 21.52 7.09
C LYS A 164 -8.07 21.94 5.76
N SER A 165 -8.79 23.06 5.78
CA SER A 165 -9.30 23.69 4.56
C SER A 165 -8.16 24.11 3.64
N GLY A 166 -8.37 24.02 2.32
CA GLY A 166 -7.39 24.44 1.33
C GLY A 166 -6.22 23.48 1.16
N GLN A 167 -6.34 22.22 1.62
CA GLN A 167 -5.33 21.18 1.42
C GLN A 167 -5.98 19.92 0.82
N ARG A 168 -5.23 19.22 -0.01
CA ARG A 168 -5.64 18.02 -0.73
C ARG A 168 -4.52 16.97 -0.70
N VAL A 169 -4.90 15.70 -0.72
CA VAL A 169 -3.99 14.59 -1.04
C VAL A 169 -4.34 14.09 -2.45
N VAL A 170 -3.30 13.87 -3.24
CA VAL A 170 -3.38 13.13 -4.51
C VAL A 170 -2.65 11.80 -4.32
N VAL A 171 -3.37 10.71 -4.55
CA VAL A 171 -2.84 9.36 -4.47
C VAL A 171 -2.72 8.81 -5.88
N LEU A 172 -1.50 8.53 -6.30
CA LEU A 172 -1.18 8.01 -7.63
C LEU A 172 -1.03 6.48 -7.60
N ASN A 173 -1.28 5.86 -8.76
CA ASN A 173 -0.83 4.52 -9.09
C ASN A 173 0.38 4.63 -10.02
N THR A 174 1.57 4.83 -9.45
CA THR A 174 2.81 4.94 -10.23
C THR A 174 3.32 3.59 -10.74
N ASN A 175 2.73 2.48 -10.30
CA ASN A 175 3.05 1.14 -10.81
C ASN A 175 2.69 0.99 -12.31
N LEU A 176 1.77 1.83 -12.82
CA LEU A 176 1.48 1.94 -14.24
C LEU A 176 2.68 2.38 -15.08
N TYR A 177 3.66 3.03 -14.46
CA TYR A 177 4.87 3.54 -15.11
C TYR A 177 6.11 2.69 -14.82
N TYR A 178 5.96 1.58 -14.09
CA TYR A 178 7.08 0.72 -13.76
C TYR A 178 7.55 -0.04 -14.99
N GLU A 179 8.85 -0.06 -15.27
CA GLU A 179 9.44 -0.72 -16.46
C GLU A 179 9.07 -2.21 -16.54
N SER A 180 8.91 -2.87 -15.38
CA SER A 180 8.51 -4.28 -15.31
C SER A 180 7.02 -4.52 -15.55
N ASN A 181 6.20 -3.47 -15.68
CA ASN A 181 4.78 -3.59 -15.95
C ASN A 181 4.53 -3.73 -17.45
N LYS A 182 4.26 -4.96 -17.89
CA LYS A 182 3.99 -5.26 -19.31
C LYS A 182 2.57 -4.88 -19.71
N ALA A 183 1.66 -4.67 -18.75
CA ALA A 183 0.27 -4.31 -19.02
C ALA A 183 0.14 -2.88 -19.59
N THR A 184 1.14 -2.03 -19.36
CA THR A 184 1.16 -0.63 -19.81
C THR A 184 2.25 -0.34 -20.85
N ALA A 185 2.96 -1.37 -21.33
CA ALA A 185 4.03 -1.21 -22.30
C ALA A 185 3.57 -0.48 -23.58
N GLY A 186 4.28 0.60 -23.93
CA GLY A 186 3.97 1.41 -25.11
C GLY A 186 2.79 2.39 -24.95
N MET A 187 2.15 2.44 -23.78
CA MET A 187 1.09 3.43 -23.51
C MET A 187 1.71 4.79 -23.16
N LYS A 188 1.22 5.85 -23.80
CA LYS A 188 1.66 7.23 -23.51
C LYS A 188 1.15 7.74 -22.16
N ASP A 189 -0.10 7.44 -21.83
CA ASP A 189 -0.74 7.83 -20.57
C ASP A 189 -1.66 6.69 -20.05
N PRO A 190 -1.10 5.65 -19.43
CA PRO A 190 -1.88 4.54 -18.90
C PRO A 190 -2.91 5.02 -17.87
N GLY A 191 -4.19 4.70 -18.12
CA GLY A 191 -5.31 5.05 -17.26
C GLY A 191 -5.76 6.51 -17.35
N ASN A 192 -5.20 7.29 -18.29
CA ASN A 192 -5.32 8.75 -18.36
C ASN A 192 -4.92 9.44 -17.05
N GLN A 193 -3.95 8.87 -16.33
CA GLN A 193 -3.58 9.35 -15.01
C GLN A 193 -2.81 10.68 -15.10
N PHE A 194 -2.00 10.92 -16.14
CA PHE A 194 -1.37 12.23 -16.33
C PHE A 194 -2.39 13.30 -16.70
N GLU A 195 -3.27 13.03 -17.68
CA GLU A 195 -4.37 13.94 -18.03
C GLU A 195 -5.25 14.26 -16.80
N TRP A 196 -5.59 13.24 -16.00
CA TRP A 196 -6.33 13.43 -14.76
C TRP A 196 -5.55 14.28 -13.74
N LEU A 197 -4.25 14.00 -13.54
CA LEU A 197 -3.42 14.71 -12.59
C LEU A 197 -3.29 16.20 -12.95
N GLU A 198 -3.06 16.51 -14.23
CA GLU A 198 -3.03 17.88 -14.74
C GLU A 198 -4.32 18.64 -14.39
N ASN A 199 -5.47 18.01 -14.63
CA ASN A 199 -6.78 18.58 -14.30
C ASN A 199 -6.96 18.79 -12.78
N VAL A 200 -6.56 17.83 -11.94
CA VAL A 200 -6.64 17.95 -10.48
C VAL A 200 -5.77 19.11 -9.98
N LEU A 201 -4.54 19.24 -10.49
CA LEU A 201 -3.61 20.30 -10.08
C LEU A 201 -4.06 21.69 -10.58
N ALA A 202 -4.60 21.78 -11.80
CA ALA A 202 -5.17 23.02 -12.32
C ALA A 202 -6.38 23.50 -11.49
N ASN A 203 -7.26 22.56 -11.11
CA ASN A 203 -8.39 22.84 -10.23
C ASN A 203 -7.94 23.26 -8.82
N ALA A 204 -6.93 22.59 -8.27
CA ALA A 204 -6.36 22.96 -6.97
C ALA A 204 -5.77 24.38 -7.01
N SER A 205 -5.02 24.73 -8.06
CA SER A 205 -4.50 26.09 -8.25
C SER A 205 -5.61 27.14 -8.31
N THR A 206 -6.69 26.87 -9.07
CA THR A 206 -7.83 27.78 -9.18
C THR A 206 -8.56 27.97 -7.84
N ALA A 207 -8.64 26.89 -7.05
CA ALA A 207 -9.27 26.89 -5.73
C ALA A 207 -8.36 27.41 -4.60
N GLY A 208 -7.10 27.76 -4.89
CA GLY A 208 -6.12 28.15 -3.88
C GLY A 208 -5.75 27.01 -2.91
N GLU A 209 -5.92 25.75 -3.34
CA GLU A 209 -5.55 24.56 -2.56
C GLU A 209 -4.05 24.28 -2.66
N LYS A 210 -3.45 23.81 -1.56
CA LYS A 210 -2.17 23.08 -1.57
C LYS A 210 -2.44 21.59 -1.77
N VAL A 211 -1.55 20.93 -2.48
CA VAL A 211 -1.57 19.48 -2.73
C VAL A 211 -0.30 18.88 -2.15
#